data_AF-A0AAV5AZL7-F1
#
_entry.id   AF-A0AAV5AZL7-F1
#
_cell.length_a   1.000
_cell.length_b   1.000
_cell.length_c   1.000
_cell.angle_alpha   90.00
_cell.angle_beta   90.00
_cell.angle_gamma   90.00
#
_symmetry.space_group_name_H-M   'P 1'
#
loop_
_entity.id
_entity.type
_entity.pdbx_description
1 polymer ?
#
loop_
_entity_poly.entity_id
_entity_poly.type
_entity_poly.pdbx_seq_one_letter_code
_entity_poly.pdbx_strand_id
1 'polypeptide(L)'
;MIATKNIESRQDFIKFVEFLQKDLAENPNDWENRSLADFLEAMSCYAEDITYYYKNTGQNINADTPSWRVFADILCGAKVYE
;
A
#
# COMPACT_ATOMS: atom_id res chain seq x y z
N MET A 1 -9.88 4.19 2.90
CA MET A 1 -8.73 3.25 3.00
C MET A 1 -9.13 1.96 2.31
N ILE A 2 -8.37 1.53 1.30
CA ILE A 2 -8.65 0.29 0.57
C ILE A 2 -8.39 -0.87 1.55
N ALA A 3 -9.32 -1.81 1.67
CA ALA A 3 -9.18 -2.92 2.61
C ALA A 3 -8.17 -3.95 2.07
N THR A 4 -6.99 -4.01 2.67
CA THR A 4 -5.89 -4.93 2.30
C THR A 4 -5.95 -6.28 3.02
N LYS A 5 -6.83 -6.41 4.04
CA LYS A 5 -6.90 -7.59 4.92
C LYS A 5 -7.13 -8.90 4.19
N ASN A 6 -7.80 -8.85 3.03
CA ASN A 6 -8.20 -10.03 2.24
C ASN A 6 -7.19 -10.37 1.13
N ILE A 7 -6.04 -9.70 1.07
CA ILE A 7 -5.01 -9.95 0.07
C ILE A 7 -4.09 -11.07 0.58
N GLU A 8 -4.52 -12.31 0.39
CA GLU A 8 -3.87 -13.49 0.96
C GLU A 8 -3.13 -14.32 -0.09
N SER A 9 -3.44 -14.12 -1.37
CA SER A 9 -2.83 -14.86 -2.47
C SER A 9 -2.20 -13.95 -3.54
N ARG A 10 -1.38 -14.57 -4.39
CA ARG A 10 -0.83 -13.91 -5.59
C ARG A 10 -1.94 -13.36 -6.49
N GLN A 11 -3.08 -14.04 -6.58
CA GLN A 11 -4.19 -13.60 -7.43
C GLN A 11 -4.90 -12.38 -6.86
N ASP A 12 -5.04 -12.31 -5.54
CA ASP A 12 -5.62 -11.13 -4.87
C ASP A 12 -4.69 -9.93 -5.02
N PHE A 13 -3.38 -10.16 -4.91
CA PHE A 13 -2.39 -9.11 -5.11
C PHE A 13 -2.39 -8.56 -6.54
N ILE A 14 -2.49 -9.43 -7.56
CA ILE A 14 -2.60 -9.00 -8.96
C ILE A 14 -3.82 -8.10 -9.15
N LYS A 15 -5.00 -8.55 -8.71
CA LYS A 15 -6.24 -7.77 -8.80
C LYS A 15 -6.14 -6.43 -8.08
N PHE A 16 -5.44 -6.41 -6.94
CA PHE A 16 -5.24 -5.20 -6.17
C PHE A 16 -4.33 -4.20 -6.90
N VAL A 17 -3.24 -4.65 -7.53
CA VAL A 17 -2.37 -3.78 -8.33
C VAL A 17 -3.09 -3.24 -9.56
N GLU A 18 -3.87 -4.07 -10.26
CA GLU A 18 -4.72 -3.64 -11.37
C GLU A 18 -5.76 -2.61 -10.93
N PHE A 19 -6.34 -2.79 -9.74
CA PHE A 19 -7.25 -1.82 -9.14
C PHE A 19 -6.55 -0.48 -8.87
N LEU A 20 -5.35 -0.48 -8.27
CA LEU A 20 -4.60 0.75 -8.01
C LEU A 20 -4.24 1.50 -9.30
N GLN A 21 -3.80 0.78 -10.33
CA GLN A 21 -3.51 1.38 -11.63
C GLN A 21 -4.75 2.07 -12.21
N LYS A 22 -5.90 1.40 -12.17
CA LYS A 22 -7.17 1.96 -12.65
C LYS A 22 -7.61 3.16 -11.81
N ASP A 23 -7.47 3.08 -10.49
CA ASP A 23 -7.83 4.16 -9.57
C ASP A 23 -6.97 5.41 -9.77
N LEU A 24 -5.67 5.27 -10.03
CA LEU A 24 -4.81 6.42 -10.40
C LEU A 24 -5.26 7.06 -11.71
N ALA A 25 -5.64 6.27 -12.70
CA ALA A 25 -6.07 6.76 -14.01
C ALA A 25 -7.43 7.48 -13.96
N GLU A 26 -8.36 6.97 -13.15
CA GLU A 26 -9.71 7.53 -13.01
C GLU A 26 -9.78 8.67 -11.98
N ASN A 27 -9.00 8.58 -10.91
CA ASN A 27 -9.03 9.51 -9.77
C ASN A 27 -7.64 10.07 -9.42
N PRO A 28 -6.90 10.68 -10.37
CA PRO A 28 -5.53 11.13 -10.13
C PRO A 28 -5.42 12.20 -9.04
N ASN A 29 -6.51 12.95 -8.77
CA ASN A 29 -6.52 13.96 -7.72
C ASN A 29 -6.59 13.39 -6.30
N ASP A 30 -6.95 12.11 -6.16
CA ASP A 30 -7.02 11.40 -4.87
C ASP A 30 -5.68 10.75 -4.49
N TRP A 31 -4.64 10.97 -5.30
CA TRP A 31 -3.30 10.46 -5.10
C TRP A 31 -2.36 11.63 -4.79
N GLU A 32 -1.63 11.51 -3.70
CA GLU A 32 -0.56 12.44 -3.35
C GLU A 32 0.61 12.26 -4.33
N ASN A 33 1.04 11.00 -4.49
CA ASN A 33 2.17 10.63 -5.33
C ASN A 33 1.72 10.17 -6.72
N ARG A 34 1.74 11.09 -7.69
CA ARG A 34 1.22 10.86 -9.05
C ARG A 34 2.28 10.48 -10.06
N SER A 35 3.54 10.83 -9.80
CA SER A 35 4.66 10.38 -10.62
C SER A 35 5.23 9.06 -10.10
N LEU A 36 5.84 8.26 -10.97
CA LEU A 36 6.49 7.03 -10.56
C LEU A 36 7.65 7.30 -9.58
N ALA A 37 8.34 8.42 -9.72
CA ALA A 37 9.45 8.78 -8.84
C ALA A 37 8.95 9.02 -7.41
N ASP A 38 7.98 9.92 -7.24
CA ASP A 38 7.40 10.26 -5.93
C ASP A 38 6.75 9.01 -5.30
N PHE A 39 6.06 8.19 -6.10
CA PHE A 39 5.43 6.98 -5.60
C PHE A 39 6.45 5.96 -5.07
N LEU A 40 7.58 5.78 -5.77
CA LEU A 40 8.64 4.86 -5.31
C LEU A 40 9.37 5.40 -4.07
N GLU A 41 9.52 6.72 -3.94
CA GLU A 41 10.05 7.36 -2.73
C GLU A 41 9.11 7.11 -1.55
N ALA A 42 7.82 7.45 -1.69
CA ALA A 42 6.81 7.25 -0.66
C ALA A 42 6.63 5.76 -0.28
N MET A 43 6.77 4.83 -1.23
CA MET A 43 6.80 3.39 -0.93
C MET A 43 7.92 3.03 0.03
N SER A 44 9.12 3.58 -0.16
CA SER A 44 10.28 3.31 0.70
C SER A 44 10.07 3.90 2.10
N CYS A 45 9.65 5.17 2.18
CA CYS A 45 9.37 5.84 3.45
C CYS A 45 8.27 5.13 4.24
N TYR A 46 7.16 4.78 3.59
CA TYR A 46 6.08 4.09 4.28
C TYR A 46 6.45 2.65 4.69
N ALA A 47 7.29 1.95 3.93
CA ALA A 47 7.76 0.63 4.32
C ALA A 47 8.61 0.66 5.61
N GLU A 48 9.38 1.74 5.84
CA GLU A 48 10.10 1.97 7.10
C GLU A 48 9.11 2.18 8.27
N ASP A 49 8.05 2.95 8.03
CA ASP A 49 7.09 3.35 9.06
C ASP A 49 5.94 2.35 9.31
N ILE A 50 5.76 1.33 8.46
CA ILE A 50 4.58 0.45 8.48
C ILE A 50 4.37 -0.27 9.82
N THR A 51 5.45 -0.51 10.56
CA THR A 51 5.39 -1.11 11.90
C THR A 51 4.67 -0.21 12.90
N TYR A 52 4.83 1.12 12.80
CA TYR A 52 4.09 2.10 13.60
C TYR A 52 2.60 2.09 13.24
N TYR A 53 2.27 2.02 11.95
CA TYR A 53 0.89 1.89 11.49
C TYR A 53 0.21 0.66 12.10
N TYR A 54 0.85 -0.51 12.03
CA TYR A 54 0.30 -1.74 12.62
C TYR A 54 0.12 -1.64 14.14
N LYS A 55 1.11 -1.11 14.85
CA LYS A 55 1.02 -0.88 16.30
C LYS A 55 -0.13 0.06 16.66
N ASN A 56 -0.23 1.20 15.97
CA ASN A 56 -1.22 2.24 16.26
C ASN A 56 -2.65 1.81 15.92
N THR A 57 -2.81 0.87 14.99
CA THR A 57 -4.12 0.32 14.58
C THR A 57 -4.45 -1.03 15.23
N GLY A 58 -3.64 -1.49 16.19
CA GLY A 58 -3.87 -2.74 16.92
C GLY A 58 -3.78 -3.99 16.04
N GLN A 59 -3.01 -3.94 14.95
CA GLN A 59 -2.82 -5.06 14.04
C GLN A 59 -1.65 -5.93 14.52
N ASN A 60 -1.91 -7.22 14.68
CA ASN A 60 -0.88 -8.21 15.00
C ASN A 60 -0.24 -8.75 13.71
N ILE A 61 0.52 -7.90 13.01
CA ILE A 61 1.22 -8.24 11.76
C ILE A 61 2.72 -8.00 11.97
N ASN A 62 3.53 -8.98 11.60
CA ASN A 62 4.97 -8.83 11.56
C ASN A 62 5.42 -8.34 10.17
N ALA A 63 5.90 -7.09 10.08
CA ALA A 63 6.35 -6.50 8.83
C ALA A 63 7.64 -7.12 8.29
N ASP A 64 8.46 -7.76 9.15
CA ASP A 64 9.67 -8.48 8.72
C ASP A 64 9.34 -9.82 8.03
N THR A 65 8.09 -10.28 8.14
CA THR A 65 7.59 -11.44 7.39
C THR A 65 6.83 -10.95 6.15
N PRO A 66 7.44 -11.01 4.95
CA PRO A 66 6.78 -10.53 3.75
C PRO A 66 5.52 -11.36 3.48
N SER A 67 4.41 -10.66 3.21
CA SER A 67 3.14 -11.26 2.79
C SER A 67 2.47 -10.36 1.76
N TRP A 68 1.57 -10.93 0.96
CA TRP A 68 0.81 -10.15 -0.03
C TRP A 68 0.05 -8.97 0.58
N ARG A 69 -0.43 -9.14 1.82
CA ARG A 69 -1.04 -8.06 2.60
C ARG A 69 -0.05 -6.97 3.00
N VAL A 70 1.17 -7.32 3.41
CA VAL A 70 2.20 -6.33 3.75
C VAL A 70 2.57 -5.48 2.52
N PHE A 71 2.80 -6.12 1.36
CA PHE A 71 2.96 -5.38 0.10
C PHE A 71 1.72 -4.54 -0.23
N ALA A 72 0.54 -5.12 0.04
CA ALA A 72 -0.78 -4.50 0.08
C ALA A 72 -0.80 -3.09 0.70
N ASP A 73 -0.43 -3.10 1.97
CA ASP A 73 -0.42 -1.97 2.88
C ASP A 73 0.64 -0.93 2.47
N ILE A 74 1.83 -1.38 2.01
CA ILE A 74 2.89 -0.49 1.53
C ILE A 74 2.42 0.32 0.33
N LEU A 75 1.78 -0.32 -0.66
CA LEU A 75 1.24 0.37 -1.82
C LEU A 75 0.11 1.36 -1.45
N CYS A 76 -0.73 1.01 -0.47
CA CYS A 76 -1.74 1.93 0.06
C CYS A 76 -1.11 3.15 0.74
N GLY A 77 -0.06 2.94 1.52
CA GLY A 77 0.68 4.03 2.17
C GLY A 77 1.31 4.96 1.15
N ALA A 78 2.00 4.40 0.15
CA ALA A 78 2.61 5.18 -0.93
C ALA A 78 1.64 6.02 -1.75
N LYS A 79 0.35 5.66 -1.78
CA LYS A 79 -0.68 6.51 -2.43
C LYS A 79 -0.91 7.84 -1.68
N VAL A 80 -0.75 7.86 -0.35
CA VAL A 80 -1.22 8.94 0.53
C VAL A 80 -0.13 9.58 1.41
N TYR A 81 1.04 8.96 1.53
CA TYR A 81 2.14 9.46 2.34
C TYR A 81 2.90 10.55 1.58
N GLU A 82 3.07 11.72 2.18
CA GLU A 82 3.78 12.88 1.60
C GLU A 82 5.29 12.67 1.49
#